data_AF-A0A5B0MYK8-F1
#
_entry.id   AF-A0A5B0MYK8-F1
#
_cell.length_a   1.000
_cell.length_b   1.000
_cell.length_c   1.000
_cell.angle_alpha   90.00
_cell.angle_beta   90.00
_cell.angle_gamma   90.00
#
_symmetry.space_group_name_H-M   'P 1'
#
loop_
_entity.id
_entity.type
_entity.pdbx_description
1 polymer ?
#
loop_
_entity_poly.entity_id
_entity_poly.type
_entity_poly.pdbx_seq_one_letter_code
_entity_poly.pdbx_strand_id
1 'polypeptide(L)'
;MNEDLVAKIREEASTITGKDRAGQVTYENNKEFKWAHAVVLETLRLHPSIPKNIRFALKADKIPGGPVIEAGDAVRWRWVDQSGSGIQEAVFNVS
;
A
#
# COMPACT_ATOMS: atom_id res chain seq x y z
N MET A 1 10.77 15.10 8.97
CA MET A 1 11.56 13.87 8.83
C MET A 1 11.54 13.18 10.19
N ASN A 2 11.32 11.87 10.26
CA ASN A 2 11.30 11.14 11.54
C ASN A 2 12.71 10.56 11.80
N GLU A 3 13.53 11.32 12.51
CA GLU A 3 14.94 10.99 12.76
C GLU A 3 15.12 9.66 13.49
N ASP A 4 14.23 9.33 14.43
CA ASP A 4 14.32 8.11 15.23
C ASP A 4 14.16 6.84 14.38
N LEU A 5 13.26 6.88 13.40
CA LEU A 5 13.08 5.78 12.44
C LEU A 5 14.28 5.66 11.50
N VAL A 6 14.83 6.79 11.05
CA VAL A 6 16.03 6.81 10.19
C VAL A 6 17.23 6.20 10.94
N ALA A 7 17.40 6.52 12.22
CA ALA A 7 18.43 5.93 13.06
C ALA A 7 18.29 4.40 13.17
N LYS A 8 17.07 3.90 13.43
CA LYS A 8 16.80 2.46 13.50
C LYS A 8 17.09 1.73 12.20
N ILE A 9 16.71 2.31 11.04
CA ILE A 9 17.00 1.72 9.73
C ILE A 9 18.51 1.65 9.49
N ARG A 10 19.27 2.68 9.88
CA ARG A 10 20.73 2.70 9.73
C ARG A 10 21.41 1.64 10.60
N GLU A 11 20.94 1.47 11.84
CA GLU A 11 21.43 0.43 12.75
C GLU A 11 21.13 -0.97 12.20
N GLU A 12 19.89 -1.20 11.75
CA GLU A 12 19.47 -2.45 11.11
C GLU A 12 20.34 -2.76 9.88
N ALA A 13 20.52 -1.78 8.99
CA ALA A 13 21.34 -1.94 7.79
C ALA A 13 22.80 -2.28 8.10
N SER A 14 23.40 -1.58 9.07
CA SER A 14 24.78 -1.84 9.49
C SER A 14 24.94 -3.25 10.07
N THR A 15 23.94 -3.73 10.80
CA THR A 15 23.93 -5.07 11.41
C THR A 15 23.78 -6.18 10.38
N ILE A 16 22.92 -6.01 9.37
CA ILE A 16 22.68 -7.02 8.33
C ILE A 16 23.87 -7.06 7.35
N THR A 17 24.28 -5.90 6.86
CA THR A 17 25.33 -5.76 5.86
C THR A 17 26.73 -6.01 6.43
N GLY A 18 26.94 -5.76 7.73
CA GLY A 18 28.19 -6.05 8.44
C GLY A 18 28.50 -7.54 8.62
N LYS A 19 27.52 -8.44 8.38
CA LYS A 19 27.74 -9.90 8.37
C LYS A 19 28.42 -10.38 7.10
N ASP A 20 28.32 -9.61 6.01
CA ASP A 20 28.85 -9.99 4.71
C ASP A 20 30.20 -9.30 4.46
N ARG A 21 31.22 -10.05 4.01
CA ARG A 21 32.60 -9.52 3.88
C ARG A 21 32.72 -8.37 2.87
N ALA A 22 31.76 -8.25 1.96
CA ALA A 22 31.73 -7.23 0.92
C ALA A 22 30.80 -6.05 1.24
N GLY A 23 30.04 -6.10 2.34
CA GLY A 23 29.03 -5.08 2.64
C GLY A 23 27.95 -4.95 1.55
N GLN A 24 27.62 -6.04 0.86
CA GLN A 24 26.65 -6.03 -0.23
C GLN A 24 25.26 -6.47 0.25
N VAL A 25 24.22 -5.94 -0.41
CA VAL A 25 22.84 -6.40 -0.25
C VAL A 25 22.59 -7.53 -1.26
N THR A 26 22.38 -8.75 -0.76
CA THR A 26 22.03 -9.95 -1.52
C THR A 26 20.53 -10.21 -1.46
N TYR A 27 20.02 -11.11 -2.29
CA TYR A 27 18.59 -11.42 -2.29
C TYR A 27 18.13 -12.06 -0.97
N GLU A 28 19.00 -12.84 -0.35
CA GLU A 28 18.77 -13.53 0.92
C GLU A 28 18.75 -12.53 2.08
N ASN A 29 19.73 -11.62 2.13
CA ASN A 29 19.84 -10.64 3.21
C ASN A 29 18.82 -9.50 3.09
N ASN A 30 18.34 -9.19 1.88
CA ASN A 30 17.33 -8.16 1.66
C ASN A 30 16.03 -8.42 2.44
N LYS A 31 15.69 -9.69 2.68
CA LYS A 31 14.50 -10.07 3.46
C LYS A 31 14.63 -9.76 4.96
N GLU A 32 15.84 -9.52 5.46
CA GLU A 32 16.10 -9.21 6.87
C GLU A 32 15.81 -7.73 7.21
N PHE A 33 15.69 -6.84 6.21
CA PHE A 33 15.45 -5.40 6.41
C PHE A 33 13.99 -5.08 6.76
N LYS A 34 13.60 -5.37 8.00
CA LYS A 34 12.21 -5.24 8.47
C LYS A 34 11.75 -3.80 8.57
N TRP A 35 12.59 -2.92 9.11
CA TRP A 35 12.22 -1.51 9.29
C TRP A 35 12.13 -0.77 7.96
N ALA A 36 13.09 -1.00 7.06
CA ALA A 36 13.05 -0.40 5.73
C ALA A 36 11.79 -0.84 4.96
N HIS A 37 11.46 -2.13 5.00
CA HIS A 37 10.27 -2.67 4.35
C HIS A 37 8.97 -2.11 4.96
N ALA A 38 8.88 -2.05 6.29
CA ALA A 38 7.73 -1.48 6.98
C ALA A 38 7.50 0.00 6.61
N VAL A 39 8.57 0.80 6.54
CA VAL A 39 8.48 2.22 6.17
C VAL A 39 8.01 2.38 4.72
N VAL A 40 8.52 1.58 3.78
CA VAL A 40 8.07 1.62 2.38
C VAL A 40 6.59 1.26 2.28
N LEU A 41 6.16 0.19 2.95
CA LEU A 41 4.75 -0.22 2.94
C LEU A 41 3.84 0.82 3.57
N GLU A 42 4.26 1.43 4.68
CA GLU A 42 3.47 2.47 5.34
C GLU A 42 3.39 3.74 4.48
N THR A 43 4.48 4.06 3.78
CA THR A 43 4.50 5.16 2.81
C THR A 43 3.52 4.89 1.67
N LEU A 44 3.48 3.66 1.13
CA LEU A 44 2.52 3.28 0.10
C LEU A 44 1.07 3.18 0.62
N ARG A 45 0.88 2.84 1.90
CA ARG A 45 -0.42 2.85 2.55
C ARG A 45 -0.99 4.26 2.64
N LEU A 46 -0.13 5.26 2.85
CA LEU A 46 -0.51 6.69 2.90
C LEU A 46 -0.44 7.39 1.54
N HIS A 47 0.39 6.92 0.64
CA HIS A 47 0.62 7.54 -0.65
C HIS A 47 0.71 6.46 -1.72
N PRO A 48 -0.41 5.79 -2.03
CA PRO A 48 -0.39 4.74 -3.04
C PRO A 48 -0.08 5.35 -4.41
N SER A 49 0.77 4.67 -5.18
CA SER A 49 1.18 5.14 -6.51
C SER A 49 0.00 5.30 -7.48
N ILE A 50 -1.07 4.51 -7.30
CA ILE A 50 -2.31 4.62 -8.05
C ILE A 50 -3.43 5.06 -7.11
N PRO A 51 -3.74 6.37 -7.05
CA PRO A 51 -4.68 6.91 -6.07
C PRO A 51 -6.15 6.62 -6.40
N LYS A 52 -6.46 6.26 -7.65
CA LYS A 52 -7.83 5.98 -8.14
C LYS A 52 -7.79 4.79 -9.08
N ASN A 53 -8.73 3.87 -8.89
CA ASN A 53 -8.91 2.74 -9.79
C ASN A 53 -10.40 2.50 -10.02
N ILE A 54 -10.73 1.96 -11.20
CA ILE A 54 -12.11 1.72 -11.64
C ILE A 54 -12.20 0.29 -12.18
N ARG A 55 -13.27 -0.41 -11.83
CA ARG A 55 -13.69 -1.70 -12.41
C ARG A 55 -15.13 -1.59 -12.87
N PHE A 56 -15.51 -2.39 -13.85
CA PHE A 56 -16.88 -2.49 -14.34
C PHE A 56 -17.48 -3.83 -13.91
N ALA A 57 -18.72 -3.80 -13.42
CA ALA A 57 -19.44 -5.00 -13.03
C ALA A 57 -19.93 -5.75 -14.28
N LEU A 58 -19.51 -7.00 -14.44
CA LEU A 58 -19.97 -7.85 -15.55
C LEU A 58 -21.36 -8.44 -15.31
N LYS A 59 -21.75 -8.57 -14.04
CA LYS A 59 -23.02 -9.12 -13.57
C LYS A 59 -23.43 -8.37 -12.31
N ALA A 60 -24.72 -8.43 -11.98
CA ALA A 60 -25.22 -7.88 -10.73
C ALA A 60 -24.59 -8.62 -9.53
N ASP A 61 -24.11 -7.86 -8.55
CA ASP A 61 -23.47 -8.39 -7.34
C ASP A 61 -23.72 -7.44 -6.16
N LYS A 62 -23.58 -7.94 -4.93
CA LYS A 62 -23.78 -7.16 -3.72
C LYS A 62 -22.47 -7.00 -2.95
N ILE A 63 -22.00 -5.76 -2.81
CA ILE A 63 -20.87 -5.47 -1.95
C ILE A 63 -21.26 -5.76 -0.49
N PRO A 64 -20.44 -6.50 0.28
CA PRO A 64 -20.65 -6.69 1.70
C PRO A 64 -20.69 -5.34 2.44
N GLY A 65 -21.87 -4.96 2.96
CA GLY A 65 -22.06 -3.66 3.64
C GLY A 65 -22.23 -2.46 2.71
N GLY A 66 -22.27 -2.68 1.39
CA GLY A 66 -22.43 -1.65 0.37
C GLY A 66 -23.74 -1.77 -0.43
N PRO A 67 -23.90 -0.93 -1.46
CA PRO A 67 -25.04 -0.99 -2.38
C PRO A 67 -24.99 -2.25 -3.26
N VAL A 68 -26.15 -2.62 -3.82
CA VAL A 68 -26.23 -3.59 -4.91
C VAL A 68 -25.73 -2.92 -6.18
N ILE A 69 -24.87 -3.60 -6.92
CA ILE A 69 -24.31 -3.15 -8.19
C ILE A 69 -25.01 -3.91 -9.31
N GLU A 70 -25.39 -3.22 -10.38
CA GLU A 70 -25.97 -3.83 -11.58
C GLU A 70 -24.91 -4.13 -12.65
N ALA A 71 -25.24 -4.99 -13.61
CA ALA A 71 -24.35 -5.25 -14.74
C ALA A 71 -24.13 -3.96 -15.55
N GLY A 72 -22.86 -3.57 -15.75
CA GLY A 72 -22.46 -2.35 -16.46
C GLY A 72 -22.01 -1.20 -15.55
N ASP A 73 -22.31 -1.25 -14.24
CA ASP A 73 -21.91 -0.20 -13.31
C ASP A 73 -20.40 -0.10 -13.11
N ALA A 74 -19.91 1.12 -12.93
CA ALA A 74 -18.50 1.40 -12.65
C ALA A 74 -18.25 1.52 -11.15
N VAL A 75 -17.54 0.56 -10.58
CA VAL A 75 -17.06 0.58 -9.20
C VAL A 75 -15.70 1.26 -9.16
N ARG A 76 -15.62 2.41 -8.51
CA ARG A 76 -14.39 3.15 -8.31
C ARG A 76 -13.96 3.06 -6.86
N TRP A 77 -12.69 2.78 -6.64
CA TRP A 77 -12.06 2.96 -5.34
C TRP A 77 -11.03 4.07 -5.40
N ARG A 78 -10.96 4.84 -4.32
CA ARG A 78 -10.04 5.97 -4.18
C ARG A 78 -9.36 5.90 -2.82
N TRP A 79 -8.08 6.25 -2.78
CA TRP A 79 -7.38 6.52 -1.54
C TRP A 79 -7.76 7.88 -0.95
N VAL A 80 -8.09 7.92 0.35
CA VAL A 80 -8.45 9.12 1.09
C VAL A 80 -7.55 9.24 2.35
N ASP A 81 -7.25 10.46 2.82
CA ASP A 81 -6.37 10.78 3.97
C ASP A 81 -7.17 11.12 5.26
N GLN A 82 -6.51 11.40 6.40
CA GLN A 82 -7.07 11.31 7.79
C GLN A 82 -8.23 12.28 8.13
N SER A 83 -8.76 13.02 7.15
CA SER A 83 -10.08 13.66 7.18
C SER A 83 -11.23 12.72 6.72
N GLY A 84 -10.89 11.50 6.29
CA GLY A 84 -11.73 10.42 5.77
C GLY A 84 -10.91 9.20 5.35
N SER A 85 -9.83 8.86 6.08
CA SER A 85 -8.75 8.03 5.54
C SER A 85 -9.07 6.56 5.44
N GLY A 86 -9.51 6.14 4.27
CA GLY A 86 -9.59 4.75 3.89
C GLY A 86 -9.65 4.61 2.38
N ILE A 87 -9.64 3.37 1.91
CA ILE A 87 -10.12 3.08 0.56
C ILE A 87 -11.62 3.35 0.58
N GLN A 88 -12.06 4.42 -0.07
CA GLN A 88 -13.48 4.69 -0.22
C GLN A 88 -13.96 4.11 -1.55
N GLU A 89 -15.05 3.36 -1.47
CA GLU A 89 -15.76 2.79 -2.61
C GLU A 89 -16.88 3.75 -3.04
N ALA A 90 -16.98 4.00 -4.34
CA ALA A 90 -18.06 4.74 -4.94
C ALA A 90 -18.52 4.00 -6.19
N VAL A 91 -19.82 3.69 -6.25
CA VAL A 91 -20.46 3.10 -7.43
C VAL A 91 -21.01 4.24 -8.28
N PHE A 92 -20.58 4.30 -9.53
CA PHE A 92 -21.06 5.25 -10.52
C PHE A 92 -21.87 4.49 -11.57
N ASN A 93 -23.13 4.88 -11.74
CA ASN A 93 -23.96 4.36 -12.81
C ASN A 93 -23.53 5.00 -14.14
N VAL A 94 -23.27 4.18 -15.14
CA VAL A 94 -22.93 4.64 -16.49
C VAL A 94 -24.19 4.51 -17.33
N SER A 95 -25.03 5.55 -17.27
CA SER A 95 -26.24 5.69 -18.09
C SER A 95 -25.92 5.91 -19.57
#